data_AF-A0A925Z2T1-F1
#
_entry.id   AF-A0A925Z2T1-F1
#
_cell.length_a   1.000
_cell.length_b   1.000
_cell.length_c   1.000
_cell.angle_alpha   90.00
_cell.angle_beta   90.00
_cell.angle_gamma   90.00
#
_symmetry.space_group_name_H-M   'P 1'
#
loop_
_entity.id
_entity.type
_entity.pdbx_description
1 polymer ?
#
loop_
_entity_poly.entity_id
_entity_poly.type
_entity_poly.pdbx_seq_one_letter_code
_entity_poly.pdbx_strand_id
1 'polypeptide(L)'
;MFRVAFGPVADKLPPELVADRARLYLGSHGDLAKEPADLPHTLAQLRAQLGWVEERLSSGRQYLLGEEPGMPDLLVWYLVWFFRARYAKAAAFLAEFPFINAWADRMIAIGHGSSSPMTPAEALAVAGATETETLEISDPLDPQGLKPGIAASVTPITDSGEKPVTGTVRALGRDVIALLREHPHCGRVVVHFPRVGYRVSIL
;
A
#
# COMPACT_ATOMS: atom_id res chain seq x y z
N MET A 1 10.22 7.14 3.26
CA MET A 1 9.68 6.83 4.61
C MET A 1 10.16 5.52 5.20
N PHE A 2 10.05 4.40 4.47
CA PHE A 2 10.62 3.11 4.87
C PHE A 2 12.08 3.23 5.39
N ARG A 3 12.94 3.90 4.62
CA ARG A 3 14.35 4.20 4.97
C ARG A 3 14.51 4.83 6.37
N VAL A 4 13.63 5.76 6.74
CA VAL A 4 13.67 6.47 8.03
C VAL A 4 13.20 5.60 9.19
N ALA A 5 12.23 4.73 8.95
CA ALA A 5 11.68 3.85 9.97
C ALA A 5 12.57 2.64 10.26
N PHE A 6 13.15 2.04 9.22
CA PHE A 6 13.91 0.79 9.33
C PHE A 6 15.42 1.01 9.44
N GLY A 7 15.99 1.98 8.74
CA GLY A 7 17.44 2.24 8.74
C GLY A 7 18.03 2.35 10.15
N PRO A 8 17.51 3.23 11.03
CA PRO A 8 18.07 3.45 12.38
C PRO A 8 18.00 2.27 13.34
N VAL A 9 17.24 1.23 13.01
CA VAL A 9 17.00 0.07 13.89
C VAL A 9 17.30 -1.27 13.20
N ALA A 10 17.85 -1.25 11.98
CA ALA A 10 18.03 -2.45 11.17
C ALA A 10 18.90 -3.50 11.88
N ASP A 11 19.90 -3.06 12.64
CA ASP A 11 20.80 -3.89 13.45
C ASP A 11 20.11 -4.63 14.62
N LYS A 12 18.90 -4.19 14.99
CA LYS A 12 18.10 -4.74 16.10
C LYS A 12 16.96 -5.63 15.64
N LEU A 13 16.73 -5.76 14.33
CA LEU A 13 15.66 -6.56 13.75
C LEU A 13 16.16 -7.97 13.42
N PRO A 14 15.28 -8.98 13.40
CA PRO A 14 15.65 -10.32 12.98
C PRO A 14 16.27 -10.31 11.57
N PRO A 15 17.38 -11.04 11.32
CA PRO A 15 18.08 -11.00 10.03
C PRO A 15 17.19 -11.35 8.84
N GLU A 16 16.27 -12.31 9.00
CA GLU A 16 15.31 -12.69 7.98
C GLU A 16 14.34 -11.56 7.63
N LEU A 17 13.94 -10.75 8.63
CA LEU A 17 13.10 -9.58 8.42
C LEU A 17 13.89 -8.48 7.71
N VAL A 18 15.15 -8.26 8.08
CA VAL A 18 16.03 -7.28 7.41
C VAL A 18 16.22 -7.65 5.94
N ALA A 19 16.51 -8.93 5.65
CA ALA A 19 16.69 -9.41 4.28
C ALA A 19 15.41 -9.30 3.45
N ASP A 20 14.27 -9.71 3.99
CA ASP A 20 12.95 -9.58 3.36
C ASP A 20 12.64 -8.10 3.01
N ARG A 21 12.80 -7.20 3.98
CA ARG A 21 12.47 -5.78 3.80
C ARG A 21 13.46 -5.06 2.91
N ALA A 22 14.75 -5.39 2.96
CA ALA A 22 15.75 -4.87 2.03
C ALA A 22 15.40 -5.24 0.59
N ARG A 23 15.07 -6.52 0.34
CA ARG A 23 14.64 -6.96 -1.00
C ARG A 23 13.37 -6.25 -1.46
N LEU A 24 12.37 -6.16 -0.59
CA LEU A 24 11.07 -5.59 -0.92
C LEU A 24 11.14 -4.09 -1.29
N TYR A 25 11.92 -3.30 -0.55
CA TYR A 25 11.89 -1.84 -0.67
C TYR A 25 13.12 -1.23 -1.34
N LEU A 26 14.26 -1.92 -1.34
CA LEU A 26 15.52 -1.46 -1.91
C LEU A 26 15.99 -2.34 -3.09
N GLY A 27 15.23 -3.39 -3.42
CA GLY A 27 15.51 -4.30 -4.51
C GLY A 27 16.54 -5.38 -4.15
N SER A 28 16.90 -6.20 -5.14
CA SER A 28 17.81 -7.34 -5.01
C SER A 28 19.23 -7.00 -4.54
N HIS A 29 19.64 -5.74 -4.69
CA HIS A 29 20.94 -5.21 -4.23
C HIS A 29 20.81 -4.24 -3.04
N GLY A 30 19.64 -4.20 -2.41
CA GLY A 30 19.33 -3.35 -1.28
C GLY A 30 20.15 -3.69 -0.03
N ASP A 31 20.62 -2.68 0.69
CA ASP A 31 21.38 -2.83 1.91
C ASP A 31 20.91 -1.84 2.98
N LEU A 32 20.11 -2.35 3.93
CA LEU A 32 19.59 -1.55 5.04
C LEU A 32 20.67 -0.99 5.96
N ALA A 33 21.88 -1.58 5.99
CA ALA A 33 22.97 -1.10 6.83
C ALA A 33 23.58 0.21 6.32
N LYS A 34 23.37 0.56 5.04
CA LYS A 34 23.84 1.83 4.45
C LYS A 34 22.87 2.99 4.70
N GLU A 35 21.62 2.68 5.03
CA GLU A 35 20.54 3.65 5.20
C GLU A 35 20.78 4.68 6.32
N PRO A 36 21.33 4.32 7.49
CA PRO A 36 21.64 5.30 8.53
C PRO A 36 22.56 6.44 8.08
N ALA A 37 23.52 6.16 7.20
CA ALA A 37 24.48 7.17 6.72
C ALA A 37 23.82 8.21 5.80
N ASP A 38 22.81 7.80 5.02
CA ASP A 38 22.06 8.67 4.10
C ASP A 38 20.79 9.27 4.75
N LEU A 39 20.58 9.00 6.04
CA LEU A 39 19.40 9.47 6.77
C LEU A 39 19.24 11.00 6.77
N PRO A 40 20.30 11.82 6.95
CA PRO A 40 20.17 13.28 6.89
C PRO A 40 19.60 13.77 5.54
N HIS A 41 20.07 13.19 4.43
CA HIS A 41 19.56 13.51 3.10
C HIS A 41 18.10 13.08 2.96
N THR A 42 17.77 11.86 3.39
CA THR A 42 16.39 11.34 3.36
C THR A 42 15.43 12.22 4.19
N LEU A 43 15.87 12.68 5.36
CA LEU A 43 15.09 13.59 6.21
C LEU A 43 14.91 14.96 5.57
N ALA A 44 15.93 15.49 4.87
CA ALA A 44 15.79 16.75 4.13
C ALA A 44 14.72 16.66 3.02
N GLN A 45 14.67 15.52 2.30
CA GLN A 45 13.63 15.27 1.31
C GLN A 45 12.23 15.18 1.94
N LEU A 46 12.10 14.43 3.04
CA LEU A 46 10.84 14.31 3.77
C LEU A 46 10.37 15.66 4.31
N ARG A 47 11.28 16.46 4.88
CA ARG A 47 10.99 17.79 5.41
C ARG A 47 10.35 18.69 4.36
N ALA A 48 10.89 18.69 3.13
CA ALA A 48 10.34 19.48 2.03
C ALA A 48 8.92 19.03 1.64
N GLN A 49 8.70 17.71 1.55
CA GLN A 49 7.38 17.14 1.22
C GLN A 49 6.33 17.44 2.30
N LEU A 50 6.71 17.34 3.58
CA LEU A 50 5.84 17.75 4.68
C LEU A 50 5.58 19.26 4.66
N GLY A 51 6.57 20.07 4.25
CA GLY A 51 6.37 21.51 4.05
C GLY A 51 5.23 21.83 3.07
N TRP A 52 5.10 21.09 1.97
CA TRP A 52 3.98 21.28 1.02
C TRP A 52 2.62 20.96 1.64
N VAL A 53 2.57 19.92 2.48
CA VAL A 53 1.35 19.52 3.19
C VAL A 53 1.00 20.54 4.28
N GLU A 54 2.00 21.01 5.03
CA GLU A 54 1.86 22.03 6.06
C GLU A 54 1.30 23.32 5.47
N GLU A 55 1.87 23.79 4.36
CA GLU A 55 1.38 24.98 3.64
C GLU A 55 -0.09 24.81 3.26
N ARG A 56 -0.46 23.64 2.71
CA ARG A 56 -1.85 23.36 2.34
C ARG A 56 -2.79 23.44 3.55
N LEU A 57 -2.41 22.86 4.68
CA LEU A 57 -3.22 22.83 5.90
C LEU A 57 -3.26 24.19 6.62
N SER A 58 -2.22 25.01 6.47
CA SER A 58 -2.15 26.36 7.06
C SER A 58 -3.22 27.33 6.54
N SER A 59 -3.87 27.00 5.42
CA SER A 59 -4.96 27.79 4.83
C SER A 59 -6.28 27.77 5.61
N GLY A 60 -6.31 27.16 6.80
CA GLY A 60 -7.48 27.10 7.68
C GLY A 60 -8.42 25.92 7.43
N ARG A 61 -8.06 25.01 6.52
CA ARG A 61 -8.85 23.82 6.20
C ARG A 61 -8.70 22.74 7.28
N GLN A 62 -9.75 21.97 7.50
CA GLN A 62 -9.68 20.84 8.44
C GLN A 62 -8.95 19.64 7.84
N TYR A 63 -9.08 19.41 6.53
CA TYR A 63 -8.48 18.31 5.78
C TYR A 63 -7.86 18.84 4.47
N LEU A 64 -7.10 18.01 3.76
CA LEU A 64 -6.27 18.48 2.64
C LEU A 64 -7.06 19.15 1.51
N LEU A 65 -8.28 18.67 1.26
CA LEU A 65 -9.16 19.21 0.21
C LEU A 65 -10.34 20.04 0.72
N GLY A 66 -10.58 20.14 2.04
CA GLY A 66 -11.71 20.91 2.57
C GLY A 66 -12.04 20.57 4.02
N GLU A 67 -13.34 20.58 4.33
CA GLU A 67 -13.86 20.35 5.69
C GLU A 67 -14.09 18.88 6.02
N GLU A 68 -14.05 17.98 5.04
CA GLU A 68 -14.27 16.54 5.23
C GLU A 68 -13.00 15.74 4.85
N PRO A 69 -12.70 14.63 5.55
CA PRO A 69 -11.58 13.77 5.22
C PRO A 69 -11.84 13.02 3.91
N GLY A 70 -10.79 12.84 3.10
CA GLY A 70 -10.89 12.07 1.86
C GLY A 70 -9.67 11.19 1.56
N MET A 71 -9.68 10.58 0.37
CA MET A 71 -8.55 9.79 -0.13
C MET A 71 -7.20 10.53 -0.08
N PRO A 72 -7.11 11.84 -0.40
CA PRO A 72 -5.85 12.56 -0.26
C PRO A 72 -5.33 12.57 1.18
N ASP A 73 -6.21 12.71 2.16
CA ASP A 73 -5.84 12.66 3.58
C ASP A 73 -5.29 11.29 3.93
N LEU A 74 -5.93 10.20 3.49
CA LEU A 74 -5.44 8.84 3.72
C LEU A 74 -4.04 8.62 3.12
N LEU A 75 -3.80 9.12 1.90
CA LEU A 75 -2.51 9.00 1.20
C LEU A 75 -1.37 9.74 1.91
N VAL A 76 -1.66 10.79 2.67
CA VAL A 76 -0.65 11.48 3.49
C VAL A 76 -0.63 10.90 4.92
N TRP A 77 -1.77 10.43 5.42
CA TRP A 77 -1.93 10.01 6.81
C TRP A 77 -1.11 8.77 7.10
N TYR A 78 -1.15 7.75 6.25
CA TYR A 78 -0.37 6.54 6.48
C TYR A 78 1.13 6.86 6.57
N LEU A 79 1.58 7.89 5.84
CA LEU A 79 2.95 8.37 5.91
C LEU A 79 3.23 9.04 7.27
N VAL A 80 2.46 10.06 7.63
CA VAL A 80 2.68 10.80 8.89
C VAL A 80 2.53 9.87 10.11
N TRP A 81 1.53 9.01 10.13
CA TRP A 81 1.33 7.99 11.16
C TRP A 81 2.55 7.08 11.30
N PHE A 82 3.03 6.53 10.19
CA PHE A 82 4.14 5.58 10.22
C PHE A 82 5.43 6.25 10.68
N PHE A 83 5.67 7.49 10.25
CA PHE A 83 6.81 8.28 10.71
C PHE A 83 6.72 8.58 12.22
N ARG A 84 5.56 9.05 12.72
CA ARG A 84 5.30 9.27 14.16
C ARG A 84 5.57 8.01 14.98
N ALA A 85 5.12 6.86 14.48
CA ALA A 85 5.19 5.59 15.22
C ALA A 85 6.57 4.93 15.20
N ARG A 86 7.38 5.16 14.16
CA ARG A 86 8.61 4.36 13.92
C ARG A 86 9.91 5.15 13.97
N TYR A 87 9.87 6.48 13.83
CA TYR A 87 11.08 7.28 13.93
C TYR A 87 11.25 7.86 15.33
N ALA A 88 12.32 7.48 16.03
CA ALA A 88 12.54 7.87 17.44
C ALA A 88 12.59 9.39 17.68
N LYS A 89 13.01 10.18 16.68
CA LYS A 89 13.06 11.64 16.76
C LYS A 89 11.88 12.33 16.07
N ALA A 90 10.79 11.59 15.78
CA ALA A 90 9.65 12.13 15.05
C ALA A 90 9.03 13.35 15.73
N ALA A 91 8.88 13.35 17.06
CA ALA A 91 8.30 14.48 17.78
C ALA A 91 9.13 15.77 17.60
N ALA A 92 10.45 15.68 17.72
CA ALA A 92 11.33 16.83 17.51
C ALA A 92 11.34 17.29 16.04
N PHE A 93 11.31 16.35 15.09
CA PHE A 93 11.26 16.66 13.66
C PHE A 93 9.94 17.31 13.26
N LEU A 94 8.80 16.83 13.80
CA LEU A 94 7.48 17.33 13.49
C LEU A 94 7.11 18.60 14.26
N ALA A 95 7.94 19.07 15.19
CA ALA A 95 7.68 20.28 15.96
C ALA A 95 7.55 21.54 15.09
N GLU A 96 8.18 21.56 13.91
CA GLU A 96 8.06 22.66 12.94
C GLU A 96 6.77 22.64 12.11
N PHE A 97 5.95 21.59 12.23
CA PHE A 97 4.73 21.38 11.43
C PHE A 97 3.45 21.33 12.31
N PRO A 98 3.07 22.43 12.97
CA PRO A 98 1.90 22.46 13.86
C PRO A 98 0.58 22.09 13.16
N PHE A 99 0.37 22.45 11.89
CA PHE A 99 -0.88 22.15 11.19
C PHE A 99 -0.99 20.67 10.82
N ILE A 100 0.11 20.02 10.41
CA ILE A 100 0.18 18.57 10.25
C ILE A 100 -0.09 17.86 11.56
N ASN A 101 0.47 18.32 12.69
CA ASN A 101 0.21 17.68 13.98
C ASN A 101 -1.28 17.74 14.35
N ALA A 102 -1.90 18.92 14.24
CA ALA A 102 -3.33 19.08 14.50
C ALA A 102 -4.21 18.27 13.54
N TRP A 103 -3.86 18.22 12.25
CA TRP A 103 -4.53 17.40 11.26
C TRP A 103 -4.37 15.90 11.53
N ALA A 104 -3.17 15.46 11.90
CA ALA A 104 -2.90 14.08 12.25
C ALA A 104 -3.72 13.62 13.47
N ASP A 105 -3.91 14.49 14.46
CA ASP A 105 -4.76 14.18 15.60
C ASP A 105 -6.25 14.07 15.21
N ARG A 106 -6.71 14.86 14.22
CA ARG A 106 -8.04 14.66 13.61
C ARG A 106 -8.14 13.33 12.87
N MET A 107 -7.11 12.93 12.12
CA MET A 107 -7.07 11.64 11.43
C MET A 107 -7.11 10.46 12.40
N ILE A 108 -6.43 10.56 13.55
CA ILE A 108 -6.51 9.57 14.64
C ILE A 108 -7.93 9.47 15.18
N ALA A 109 -8.60 10.61 15.39
CA ALA A 109 -9.94 10.67 15.97
C ALA A 109 -11.04 10.03 15.10
N ILE A 110 -10.82 9.88 13.78
CA ILE A 110 -11.73 9.15 12.88
C ILE A 110 -11.90 7.69 13.34
N GLY A 111 -10.85 7.09 13.91
CA GLY A 111 -10.87 5.70 14.37
C GLY A 111 -10.96 4.68 13.23
N HIS A 112 -11.21 3.42 13.58
CA HIS A 112 -11.16 2.28 12.64
C HIS A 112 -12.53 1.60 12.45
N GLY A 113 -13.63 2.24 12.88
CA GLY A 113 -14.95 1.63 12.89
C GLY A 113 -15.06 0.46 13.88
N SER A 114 -15.99 -0.47 13.60
CA SER A 114 -16.20 -1.68 14.38
C SER A 114 -15.62 -2.89 13.65
N SER A 115 -14.90 -3.74 14.38
CA SER A 115 -14.30 -4.96 13.85
C SER A 115 -14.58 -6.14 14.78
N SER A 116 -14.88 -7.30 14.19
CA SER A 116 -14.99 -8.58 14.89
C SER A 116 -13.85 -9.50 14.43
N PRO A 117 -13.11 -10.15 15.35
CA PRO A 117 -12.05 -11.08 14.97
C PRO A 117 -12.55 -12.23 14.09
N MET A 118 -11.74 -12.62 13.11
CA MET A 118 -11.94 -13.80 12.28
C MET A 118 -10.58 -14.49 12.09
N THR A 119 -10.53 -15.80 12.29
CA THR A 119 -9.33 -16.59 12.08
C THR A 119 -9.06 -16.78 10.57
N PRO A 120 -7.80 -17.03 10.18
CA PRO A 120 -7.48 -17.35 8.78
C PRO A 120 -8.27 -18.56 8.24
N ALA A 121 -8.53 -19.57 9.08
CA ALA A 121 -9.29 -20.76 8.69
C ALA A 121 -10.77 -20.43 8.43
N GLU A 122 -11.38 -19.60 9.28
CA GLU A 122 -12.76 -19.13 9.06
C GLU A 122 -12.86 -18.30 7.77
N ALA A 123 -11.90 -17.43 7.49
CA ALA A 123 -11.89 -16.63 6.26
C ALA A 123 -11.84 -17.52 4.99
N LEU A 124 -11.02 -18.57 5.00
CA LEU A 124 -10.96 -19.56 3.91
C LEU A 124 -12.27 -20.35 3.79
N ALA A 125 -12.87 -20.74 4.92
CA ALA A 125 -14.13 -21.45 4.94
C ALA A 125 -15.28 -20.59 4.38
N VAL A 126 -15.33 -19.30 4.72
CA VAL A 126 -16.30 -18.34 4.14
C VAL A 126 -16.11 -18.26 2.63
N ALA A 127 -14.87 -18.02 2.17
CA ALA A 127 -14.59 -17.94 0.73
C ALA A 127 -14.99 -19.22 -0.03
N GLY A 128 -14.70 -20.40 0.54
CA GLY A 128 -15.07 -21.69 -0.06
C GLY A 128 -16.56 -22.03 0.00
N ALA A 129 -17.33 -21.39 0.89
CA ALA A 129 -18.77 -21.57 1.02
C ALA A 129 -19.60 -20.57 0.21
N THR A 130 -18.95 -19.61 -0.47
CA THR A 130 -19.61 -18.54 -1.23
C THR A 130 -19.24 -18.58 -2.70
N GLU A 131 -20.18 -18.23 -3.57
CA GLU A 131 -19.88 -17.96 -4.98
C GLU A 131 -19.49 -16.49 -5.18
N THR A 132 -18.65 -16.22 -6.18
CA THR A 132 -18.27 -14.85 -6.55
C THR A 132 -19.43 -14.11 -7.20
N GLU A 133 -19.68 -12.88 -6.74
CA GLU A 133 -20.64 -11.97 -7.37
C GLU A 133 -20.03 -11.15 -8.52
N THR A 134 -18.72 -11.32 -8.82
CA THR A 134 -18.06 -10.56 -9.87
C THR A 134 -18.57 -10.98 -11.25
N LEU A 135 -19.28 -10.05 -11.90
CA LEU A 135 -19.77 -10.19 -13.27
C LEU A 135 -18.64 -10.21 -14.30
N GLU A 136 -18.93 -10.74 -15.49
CA GLU A 136 -18.03 -10.56 -16.63
C GLU A 136 -18.13 -9.14 -17.16
N ILE A 137 -16.99 -8.44 -17.19
CA ILE A 137 -16.91 -7.06 -17.66
C ILE A 137 -15.74 -6.96 -18.64
N SER A 138 -16.04 -6.54 -19.86
CA SER A 138 -15.04 -6.24 -20.89
C SER A 138 -14.76 -4.75 -20.97
N ASP A 139 -13.54 -4.37 -21.33
CA ASP A 139 -13.18 -3.01 -21.71
C ASP A 139 -12.76 -2.99 -23.18
N PRO A 140 -13.61 -2.49 -24.11
CA PRO A 140 -13.28 -2.40 -25.53
C PRO A 140 -12.07 -1.49 -25.83
N LEU A 141 -11.70 -0.61 -24.89
CA LEU A 141 -10.56 0.30 -25.00
C LEU A 141 -9.32 -0.25 -24.29
N ASP A 142 -9.35 -1.49 -23.82
CA ASP A 142 -8.19 -2.12 -23.19
C ASP A 142 -7.00 -2.15 -24.17
N PRO A 143 -5.88 -1.48 -23.85
CA PRO A 143 -4.76 -1.36 -24.77
C PRO A 143 -3.96 -2.67 -24.95
N GLN A 144 -4.21 -3.68 -24.12
CA GLN A 144 -3.59 -5.01 -24.22
C GLN A 144 -4.49 -6.01 -24.96
N GLY A 145 -5.69 -5.60 -25.38
CA GLY A 145 -6.67 -6.46 -26.03
C GLY A 145 -7.21 -7.58 -25.12
N LEU A 146 -7.10 -7.43 -23.80
CA LEU A 146 -7.59 -8.41 -22.84
C LEU A 146 -9.12 -8.46 -22.86
N LYS A 147 -9.68 -9.65 -22.63
CA LYS A 147 -11.13 -9.91 -22.61
C LYS A 147 -11.44 -10.98 -21.57
N PRO A 148 -12.67 -11.02 -21.03
CA PRO A 148 -13.13 -12.14 -20.23
C PRO A 148 -12.86 -13.48 -20.93
N GLY A 149 -12.43 -14.49 -20.18
CA GLY A 149 -12.08 -15.82 -20.69
C GLY A 149 -10.61 -16.01 -21.07
N ILE A 150 -9.81 -14.95 -21.20
CA ILE A 150 -8.37 -15.07 -21.50
C ILE A 150 -7.60 -15.55 -20.28
N ALA A 151 -6.70 -16.53 -20.46
CA ALA A 151 -5.74 -16.90 -19.41
C ALA A 151 -4.68 -15.81 -19.26
N ALA A 152 -4.44 -15.35 -18.02
CA ALA A 152 -3.51 -14.29 -17.73
C ALA A 152 -2.76 -14.52 -16.41
N SER A 153 -1.64 -13.82 -16.26
CA SER A 153 -0.90 -13.66 -15.02
C SER A 153 -0.79 -12.19 -14.63
N VAL A 154 -0.81 -11.92 -13.33
CA VAL A 154 -0.64 -10.60 -12.73
C VAL A 154 0.53 -10.66 -11.75
N THR A 155 1.49 -9.75 -11.91
CA THR A 155 2.68 -9.65 -11.04
C THR A 155 2.95 -8.17 -10.73
N PRO A 156 3.37 -7.81 -9.51
CA PRO A 156 3.89 -6.47 -9.24
C PRO A 156 4.99 -6.08 -10.24
N ILE A 157 5.04 -4.81 -10.66
CA ILE A 157 6.11 -4.30 -11.54
C ILE A 157 7.46 -4.24 -10.79
N THR A 158 7.40 -4.07 -9.48
CA THR A 158 8.58 -4.15 -8.60
C THR A 158 9.08 -5.59 -8.53
N ASP A 159 10.40 -5.78 -8.59
CA ASP A 159 11.05 -7.06 -8.30
C ASP A 159 11.08 -7.34 -6.79
N SER A 160 9.88 -7.46 -6.20
CA SER A 160 9.67 -7.79 -4.79
C SER A 160 9.86 -9.28 -4.50
N GLY A 161 9.99 -10.10 -5.54
CA GLY A 161 10.08 -11.56 -5.42
C GLY A 161 8.77 -12.29 -5.22
N GLU A 162 7.65 -11.58 -5.35
CA GLU A 162 6.33 -12.17 -5.30
C GLU A 162 6.08 -13.05 -6.53
N LYS A 163 5.35 -14.14 -6.32
CA LYS A 163 4.99 -15.07 -7.40
C LYS A 163 3.83 -14.48 -8.22
N PRO A 164 3.81 -14.66 -9.55
CA PRO A 164 2.67 -14.26 -10.37
C PRO A 164 1.38 -14.94 -9.91
N VAL A 165 0.29 -14.17 -9.88
CA VAL A 165 -1.06 -14.71 -9.69
C VAL A 165 -1.64 -15.04 -11.05
N THR A 166 -1.93 -16.31 -11.31
CA THR A 166 -2.52 -16.78 -12.56
C THR A 166 -4.01 -17.05 -12.41
N GLY A 167 -4.73 -16.87 -13.52
CA GLY A 167 -6.15 -17.16 -13.59
C GLY A 167 -6.74 -16.80 -14.96
N THR A 168 -8.06 -16.87 -15.05
CA THR A 168 -8.82 -16.46 -16.23
C THR A 168 -9.35 -15.04 -16.00
N VAL A 169 -9.15 -14.13 -16.93
CA VAL A 169 -9.72 -12.78 -16.87
C VAL A 169 -11.23 -12.90 -16.72
N ARG A 170 -11.77 -12.32 -15.66
CA ARG A 170 -13.21 -12.27 -15.38
C ARG A 170 -13.77 -10.89 -15.68
N ALA A 171 -13.11 -9.85 -15.15
CA ALA A 171 -13.50 -8.48 -15.35
C ALA A 171 -12.25 -7.62 -15.61
N LEU A 172 -12.40 -6.59 -16.42
CA LEU A 172 -11.38 -5.57 -16.61
C LEU A 172 -12.01 -4.20 -16.87
N GLY A 173 -11.26 -3.16 -16.56
CA GLY A 173 -11.55 -1.77 -16.89
C GLY A 173 -10.28 -0.94 -16.82
N ARG A 174 -10.43 0.38 -17.00
CA ARG A 174 -9.32 1.34 -16.94
C ARG A 174 -8.41 1.15 -15.73
N ASP A 175 -8.99 0.95 -14.55
CA ASP A 175 -8.26 1.01 -13.27
C ASP A 175 -8.09 -0.37 -12.61
N VAL A 176 -8.78 -1.42 -13.09
CA VAL A 176 -8.84 -2.73 -12.42
C VAL A 176 -8.76 -3.90 -13.42
N ILE A 177 -8.16 -5.01 -12.99
CA ILE A 177 -8.30 -6.32 -13.61
C ILE A 177 -8.64 -7.35 -12.53
N ALA A 178 -9.52 -8.29 -12.86
CA ALA A 178 -9.97 -9.33 -11.94
C ALA A 178 -9.76 -10.71 -12.58
N LEU A 179 -9.07 -11.60 -11.87
CA LEU A 179 -8.79 -12.96 -12.31
C LEU A 179 -9.63 -13.97 -11.52
N LEU A 180 -10.41 -14.78 -12.23
CA LEU A 180 -11.06 -15.98 -11.71
C LEU A 180 -10.01 -17.09 -11.57
N ARG A 181 -9.97 -17.74 -10.41
CA ARG A 181 -9.06 -18.85 -10.14
C ARG A 181 -9.66 -19.85 -9.16
N GLU A 182 -9.25 -21.11 -9.31
CA GLU A 182 -9.58 -22.19 -8.38
C GLU A 182 -8.42 -22.37 -7.39
N HIS A 183 -8.74 -22.55 -6.11
CA HIS A 183 -7.74 -22.74 -5.06
C HIS A 183 -8.14 -23.88 -4.12
N PRO A 184 -7.22 -24.80 -3.75
CA PRO A 184 -7.57 -26.00 -2.97
C PRO A 184 -8.24 -25.72 -1.62
N HIS A 185 -7.97 -24.56 -1.01
CA HIS A 185 -8.44 -24.23 0.34
C HIS A 185 -9.68 -23.34 0.39
N CYS A 186 -10.05 -22.69 -0.72
CA CYS A 186 -11.15 -21.72 -0.74
C CYS A 186 -11.97 -21.75 -2.03
N GLY A 187 -11.84 -22.80 -2.84
CA GLY A 187 -12.62 -22.99 -4.05
C GLY A 187 -12.37 -21.91 -5.09
N ARG A 188 -13.45 -21.48 -5.74
CA ARG A 188 -13.40 -20.52 -6.85
C ARG A 188 -13.52 -19.09 -6.37
N VAL A 189 -12.46 -18.31 -6.55
CA VAL A 189 -12.38 -16.91 -6.12
C VAL A 189 -12.01 -16.00 -7.27
N VAL A 190 -12.43 -14.73 -7.19
CA VAL A 190 -11.99 -13.67 -8.09
C VAL A 190 -11.07 -12.72 -7.34
N VAL A 191 -9.82 -12.62 -7.80
CA VAL A 191 -8.82 -11.73 -7.21
C VAL A 191 -8.72 -10.46 -8.05
N HIS A 192 -8.92 -9.31 -7.41
CA HIS A 192 -8.94 -7.99 -8.04
C HIS A 192 -7.60 -7.29 -7.82
N PHE A 193 -7.07 -6.70 -8.89
CA PHE A 193 -5.82 -5.94 -8.87
C PHE A 193 -6.04 -4.56 -9.49
N PRO A 194 -5.45 -3.50 -8.94
CA PRO A 194 -5.33 -2.25 -9.68
C PRO A 194 -4.43 -2.47 -10.91
N ARG A 195 -4.69 -1.72 -11.97
CA ARG A 195 -3.85 -1.76 -13.18
C ARG A 195 -2.49 -1.10 -12.95
N VAL A 196 -2.49 0.00 -12.20
CA VAL A 196 -1.26 0.72 -11.83
C VAL A 196 -0.46 -0.11 -10.82
N GLY A 197 0.84 -0.26 -11.09
CA GLY A 197 1.76 -1.01 -10.22
C GLY A 197 1.88 -2.50 -10.54
N TYR A 198 1.06 -3.02 -11.48
CA TYR A 198 1.05 -4.43 -11.86
C TYR A 198 1.29 -4.62 -13.35
N ARG A 199 2.06 -5.66 -13.69
CA ARG A 199 2.20 -6.18 -15.04
C ARG A 199 1.19 -7.30 -15.23
N VAL A 200 0.41 -7.19 -16.31
CA VAL A 200 -0.46 -8.27 -16.79
C VAL A 200 0.22 -8.94 -17.98
N SER A 201 0.13 -10.27 -18.08
CA SER A 201 0.66 -11.02 -19.23
C SER A 201 -0.32 -12.10 -19.62
N ILE A 202 -0.66 -12.17 -20.92
CA ILE A 202 -1.47 -13.25 -21.50
C ILE A 202 -0.64 -14.54 -21.45
N LEU A 203 -1.30 -15.65 -21.11
CA LEU A 203 -0.71 -16.99 -21.03
C LEU A 203 -1.05 -17.83 -22.26
#